data_AF-A0A653MEC4-F1
#
_entry.id   AF-A0A653MEC4-F1
#
_cell.length_a   1.000
_cell.length_b   1.000
_cell.length_c   1.000
_cell.angle_alpha   90.00
_cell.angle_beta   90.00
_cell.angle_gamma   90.00
#
_symmetry.space_group_name_H-M   'P 1'
#
loop_
_entity.id
_entity.type
_entity.pdbx_description
1 polymer ?
#
loop_
_entity_poly.entity_id
_entity_poly.type
_entity_poly.pdbx_seq_one_letter_code
_entity_poly.pdbx_strand_id
1 'polypeptide(L)'
;MNKNTLRTAALGAALAAAMLLTGCVTAPMPSAGNATLTPPTRVTRDLTHLPPPKGKIFAAVYGFRDLTGQYKPSPDSSFSSQVTQGGASFLVKAMRDSGWFQPVERENLQDLLTERKIMRALETPDDKKNAIPQIGALAPANIVLEGGIVGYDSNIRTGGAGVAYLGISASQQYRVDQVTVNLRAVDIRNGTILNSVSTTKTIYSIQVDTGVYRFIGFKDLLQAEIGMTRNEPQQLCVNEAIESALVHLIVQGVANQTWALKDMKDWYDPTMQRYLQENQGYAATMEDVNPPYSPVKIDPPKTMGS
;
A
#
# COMPACT_ATOMS: atom_id res chain seq x y z
N MET A 1 -44.64 -25.66 62.40
CA MET A 1 -43.86 -25.90 61.15
C MET A 1 -42.66 -26.77 61.49
N ASN A 2 -42.51 -27.91 60.81
CA ASN A 2 -41.56 -28.96 61.18
C ASN A 2 -40.12 -28.56 60.81
N LYS A 3 -39.13 -28.70 61.71
CA LYS A 3 -37.74 -28.22 61.46
C LYS A 3 -37.09 -28.88 60.24
N ASN A 4 -37.56 -30.07 59.85
CA ASN A 4 -37.08 -30.79 58.68
C ASN A 4 -37.56 -30.18 57.35
N THR A 5 -38.77 -29.59 57.29
CA THR A 5 -39.28 -28.96 56.05
C THR A 5 -38.59 -27.63 55.76
N LEU A 6 -38.09 -26.93 56.79
CA LEU A 6 -37.32 -25.70 56.61
C LEU A 6 -35.91 -25.99 56.05
N ARG A 7 -35.28 -27.10 56.50
CA ARG A 7 -33.95 -27.52 56.05
C ARG A 7 -33.96 -27.98 54.59
N THR A 8 -34.99 -28.71 54.16
CA THR A 8 -35.14 -29.15 52.77
C THR A 8 -35.40 -27.97 51.82
N ALA A 9 -36.16 -26.96 52.26
CA ALA A 9 -36.41 -25.75 51.48
C ALA A 9 -35.13 -24.89 51.34
N ALA A 10 -34.34 -24.75 52.41
CA ALA A 10 -33.07 -24.02 52.36
C ALA A 10 -32.03 -24.72 51.46
N LEU A 11 -31.96 -26.06 51.49
CA LEU A 11 -31.08 -26.81 50.60
C LEU A 11 -31.49 -26.67 49.13
N GLY A 12 -32.80 -26.68 48.84
CA GLY A 12 -33.33 -26.47 47.49
C GLY A 12 -33.04 -25.06 46.95
N ALA A 13 -33.18 -24.03 47.80
CA ALA A 13 -32.86 -22.66 47.42
C ALA A 13 -31.36 -22.44 47.16
N ALA A 14 -30.49 -23.07 47.95
CA ALA A 14 -29.04 -23.01 47.73
C ALA A 14 -28.60 -23.71 46.43
N LEU A 15 -29.23 -24.84 46.08
CA LEU A 15 -28.97 -25.55 44.82
C LEU A 15 -29.45 -24.74 43.60
N ALA A 16 -30.61 -24.11 43.70
CA ALA A 16 -31.15 -23.23 42.64
C ALA A 16 -30.30 -21.97 42.46
N ALA A 17 -29.77 -21.38 43.54
CA ALA A 17 -28.85 -20.25 43.46
C ALA A 17 -27.49 -20.62 42.84
N ALA A 18 -27.00 -21.84 43.08
CA ALA A 18 -25.76 -22.34 42.48
C ALA A 18 -25.90 -22.59 40.97
N MET A 19 -27.08 -22.99 40.49
CA MET A 19 -27.35 -23.16 39.05
C MET A 19 -27.49 -21.82 38.31
N LEU A 20 -27.82 -20.73 38.99
CA LEU A 20 -27.89 -19.39 38.40
C LEU A 20 -26.51 -18.71 38.26
N LEU A 21 -25.46 -19.29 38.88
CA LEU A 21 -24.07 -18.82 38.78
C LEU A 21 -23.27 -19.49 37.65
N THR A 22 -23.90 -20.29 36.80
CA THR A 22 -23.24 -20.80 35.58
C THR A 22 -23.09 -19.66 34.58
N GLY A 23 -22.00 -18.90 34.72
CA GLY A 23 -21.61 -17.88 33.76
C GLY A 23 -21.51 -18.47 32.36
N CYS A 24 -22.01 -17.75 31.36
CA CYS A 24 -21.74 -18.08 29.96
C CYS A 24 -20.23 -17.95 29.71
N VAL A 25 -19.53 -19.09 29.66
CA VAL A 25 -18.25 -19.16 28.98
C VAL A 25 -18.53 -18.91 27.50
N THR A 26 -18.24 -17.70 27.05
CA THR A 26 -18.11 -17.42 25.62
C THR A 26 -16.85 -18.15 25.16
N ALA A 27 -17.01 -19.25 24.43
CA ALA A 27 -15.87 -19.88 23.78
C ALA A 27 -15.21 -18.81 22.90
N PRO A 28 -13.87 -18.63 22.97
CA PRO A 28 -13.18 -17.72 22.07
C PRO A 28 -13.55 -18.12 20.64
N MET A 29 -13.92 -17.14 19.83
CA MET A 29 -14.24 -17.38 18.43
C MET A 29 -13.09 -18.20 17.81
N PRO A 30 -13.36 -19.35 17.18
CA PRO A 30 -12.32 -20.08 16.49
C PRO A 30 -11.66 -19.13 15.49
N SER A 31 -10.33 -19.11 15.46
CA SER A 31 -9.56 -18.34 14.49
C SER A 31 -9.95 -18.82 13.09
N ALA A 32 -10.92 -18.12 12.49
CA ALA A 32 -11.50 -18.52 11.23
C ALA A 32 -10.58 -18.06 10.10
N GLY A 33 -9.86 -19.01 9.50
CA GLY A 33 -9.06 -18.80 8.29
C GLY A 33 -7.60 -19.21 8.47
N ASN A 34 -7.08 -19.98 7.51
CA ASN A 34 -5.65 -20.25 7.39
C ASN A 34 -4.94 -19.01 6.85
N ALA A 35 -3.70 -18.79 7.27
CA ALA A 35 -2.85 -17.78 6.65
C ALA A 35 -2.60 -18.13 5.17
N THR A 36 -2.81 -17.18 4.28
CA THR A 36 -2.55 -17.32 2.83
C THR A 36 -1.61 -16.22 2.36
N LEU A 37 -0.97 -16.42 1.20
CA LEU A 37 -0.25 -15.33 0.55
C LEU A 37 -1.20 -14.17 0.24
N THR A 38 -0.68 -12.95 0.29
CA THR A 38 -1.42 -11.75 -0.11
C THR A 38 -1.95 -11.92 -1.54
N PRO A 39 -3.24 -11.66 -1.79
CA PRO A 39 -3.81 -11.83 -3.11
C PRO A 39 -3.14 -10.88 -4.12
N PRO A 40 -2.81 -11.37 -5.33
CA PRO A 40 -2.22 -10.52 -6.38
C PRO A 40 -3.27 -9.55 -6.94
N THR A 41 -2.81 -8.37 -7.37
CA THR A 41 -3.63 -7.40 -8.11
C THR A 41 -3.39 -7.51 -9.62
N ARG A 42 -4.15 -6.75 -10.41
CA ARG A 42 -3.89 -6.60 -11.85
C ARG A 42 -2.48 -6.07 -12.09
N VAL A 43 -2.04 -5.09 -11.29
CA VAL A 43 -0.71 -4.49 -11.40
C VAL A 43 0.37 -5.50 -11.01
N THR A 44 0.14 -6.32 -9.99
CA THR A 44 1.08 -7.40 -9.61
C THR A 44 1.31 -8.38 -10.77
N ARG A 45 0.23 -8.75 -11.48
CA ARG A 45 0.35 -9.57 -12.69
C ARG A 45 1.16 -8.83 -13.76
N ASP A 46 0.81 -7.58 -14.04
CA ASP A 46 1.46 -6.84 -15.12
C ASP A 46 2.96 -6.60 -14.83
N LEU A 47 3.32 -6.31 -13.57
CA LEU A 47 4.69 -6.15 -13.08
C LEU A 47 5.54 -7.42 -13.28
N THR A 48 4.97 -8.60 -12.99
CA THR A 48 5.67 -9.90 -13.10
C THR A 48 5.79 -10.41 -14.54
N HIS A 49 5.00 -9.85 -15.47
CA HIS A 49 4.99 -10.22 -16.89
C HIS A 49 5.68 -9.17 -17.77
N LEU A 50 6.38 -8.20 -17.18
CA LEU A 50 7.16 -7.23 -17.94
C LEU A 50 8.25 -7.95 -18.75
N PRO A 51 8.52 -7.50 -19.99
CA PRO A 51 9.64 -8.02 -20.75
C PRO A 51 10.98 -7.80 -20.02
N PRO A 52 11.94 -8.72 -20.15
CA PRO A 52 13.16 -8.68 -19.36
C PRO A 52 14.11 -7.55 -19.80
N PRO A 53 14.89 -6.96 -18.88
CA PRO A 53 15.91 -5.98 -19.23
C PRO A 53 17.12 -6.62 -19.91
N LYS A 54 17.93 -5.81 -20.59
CA LYS A 54 19.25 -6.20 -21.11
C LYS A 54 20.17 -6.73 -20.01
N GLY A 55 20.04 -6.20 -18.80
CA GLY A 55 20.67 -6.67 -17.59
C GLY A 55 19.96 -6.10 -16.36
N LYS A 56 19.93 -6.88 -15.27
CA LYS A 56 19.31 -6.41 -14.01
C LYS A 56 20.07 -5.22 -13.45
N ILE A 57 19.32 -4.26 -12.93
CA ILE A 57 19.88 -3.01 -12.40
C ILE A 57 20.06 -3.15 -10.89
N PHE A 58 21.29 -3.03 -10.40
CA PHE A 58 21.54 -2.96 -8.97
C PHE A 58 21.00 -1.65 -8.42
N ALA A 59 20.02 -1.72 -7.52
CA ALA A 59 19.32 -0.56 -7.01
C ALA A 59 19.20 -0.63 -5.49
N ALA A 60 19.43 0.50 -4.82
CA ALA A 60 19.26 0.63 -3.38
C ALA A 60 17.93 1.30 -3.04
N VAL A 61 17.35 0.92 -1.91
CA VAL A 61 16.24 1.62 -1.26
C VAL A 61 16.68 1.92 0.17
N TYR A 62 16.81 3.20 0.52
CA TYR A 62 17.15 3.61 1.89
C TYR A 62 15.93 3.73 2.78
N GLY A 63 14.76 3.96 2.18
CA GLY A 63 13.49 4.03 2.87
C GLY A 63 12.39 4.47 1.93
N PHE A 64 11.16 4.13 2.29
CA PHE A 64 9.96 4.53 1.57
C PHE A 64 8.86 4.77 2.61
N ARG A 65 8.79 6.02 3.06
CA ARG A 65 8.06 6.39 4.28
C ARG A 65 6.68 6.93 3.95
N ASP A 66 5.81 6.92 4.96
CA ASP A 66 4.62 7.75 4.97
C ASP A 66 5.01 9.22 5.14
N LEU A 67 4.72 10.03 4.14
CA LEU A 67 4.93 11.47 4.11
C LEU A 67 3.60 12.24 4.12
N THR A 68 2.48 11.55 4.32
CA THR A 68 1.13 12.14 4.31
C THR A 68 0.82 12.92 5.59
N GLY A 69 1.44 12.50 6.71
CA GLY A 69 1.16 13.03 8.04
C GLY A 69 -0.22 12.68 8.58
N GLN A 70 -0.95 11.74 7.95
CA GLN A 70 -2.33 11.41 8.30
C GLN A 70 -2.41 10.34 9.38
N TYR A 71 -3.26 10.59 10.38
CA TYR A 71 -3.61 9.66 11.44
C TYR A 71 -5.09 9.29 11.36
N LYS A 72 -5.45 8.13 11.89
CA LYS A 72 -6.84 7.68 11.90
C LYS A 72 -7.69 8.59 12.80
N PRO A 73 -8.90 8.97 12.36
CA PRO A 73 -9.83 9.71 13.19
C PRO A 73 -10.44 8.82 14.27
N SER A 74 -11.06 9.43 15.27
CA SER A 74 -11.88 8.74 16.28
C SER A 74 -12.90 7.81 15.61
N PRO A 75 -13.14 6.59 16.12
CA PRO A 75 -12.77 6.07 17.45
C PRO A 75 -11.38 5.44 17.56
N ASP A 76 -10.60 5.39 16.48
CA ASP A 76 -9.26 4.81 16.51
C ASP A 76 -8.30 5.67 17.34
N SER A 77 -7.20 5.05 17.78
CA SER A 77 -6.14 5.77 18.50
C SER A 77 -5.52 6.86 17.62
N SER A 78 -5.34 8.06 18.17
CA SER A 78 -4.68 9.19 17.51
C SER A 78 -3.21 8.92 17.14
N PHE A 79 -2.60 7.86 17.65
CA PHE A 79 -1.25 7.41 17.27
C PHE A 79 -1.26 6.40 16.12
N SER A 80 -2.43 5.95 15.67
CA SER A 80 -2.54 5.03 14.54
C SER A 80 -2.39 5.81 13.25
N SER A 81 -1.31 5.59 12.53
CA SER A 81 -1.15 6.17 11.19
C SER A 81 -2.25 5.65 10.28
N GLN A 82 -2.74 6.54 9.41
CA GLN A 82 -3.72 6.15 8.41
C GLN A 82 -3.07 5.17 7.42
N VAL A 83 -1.81 5.39 7.06
CA VAL A 83 -1.07 4.62 6.06
C VAL A 83 -0.01 3.71 6.73
N THR A 84 0.37 2.64 6.04
CA THR A 84 1.43 1.72 6.47
C THR A 84 2.81 2.38 6.51
N GLN A 85 3.61 2.02 7.52
CA GLN A 85 5.02 2.41 7.63
C GLN A 85 5.97 1.41 6.95
N GLY A 86 5.44 0.29 6.40
CA GLY A 86 6.20 -0.76 5.74
C GLY A 86 6.41 -0.57 4.22
N GLY A 87 6.35 0.68 3.73
CA GLY A 87 6.42 0.97 2.30
C GLY A 87 7.71 0.48 1.63
N ALA A 88 8.83 0.51 2.34
CA ALA A 88 10.12 0.09 1.80
C ALA A 88 10.13 -1.41 1.45
N SER A 89 9.55 -2.24 2.32
CA SER A 89 9.44 -3.68 2.09
C SER A 89 8.56 -3.99 0.86
N PHE A 90 7.49 -3.23 0.63
CA PHE A 90 6.68 -3.37 -0.58
C PHE A 90 7.46 -3.00 -1.83
N LEU A 91 8.19 -1.88 -1.81
CA LEU A 91 9.01 -1.46 -2.95
C LEU A 91 10.10 -2.49 -3.27
N VAL A 92 10.85 -2.96 -2.26
CA VAL A 92 11.90 -3.98 -2.45
C VAL A 92 11.31 -5.28 -3.00
N LYS A 93 10.15 -5.70 -2.52
CA LYS A 93 9.43 -6.87 -3.07
C LYS A 93 9.05 -6.65 -4.53
N ALA A 94 8.43 -5.52 -4.86
CA ALA A 94 8.03 -5.18 -6.23
C ALA A 94 9.25 -5.11 -7.18
N MET A 95 10.37 -4.53 -6.72
CA MET A 95 11.63 -4.50 -7.45
C MET A 95 12.13 -5.90 -7.79
N ARG A 96 12.10 -6.83 -6.83
CA ARG A 96 12.53 -8.21 -7.02
C ARG A 96 11.59 -8.98 -7.95
N ASP A 97 10.29 -8.83 -7.74
CA ASP A 97 9.26 -9.56 -8.47
C ASP A 97 9.12 -9.07 -9.93
N SER A 98 9.49 -7.81 -10.22
CA SER A 98 9.55 -7.29 -11.60
C SER A 98 10.63 -7.96 -12.46
N GLY A 99 11.67 -8.52 -11.83
CA GLY A 99 12.85 -9.04 -12.55
C GLY A 99 13.75 -7.98 -13.18
N TRP A 100 13.41 -6.69 -13.10
CA TRP A 100 14.19 -5.58 -13.65
C TRP A 100 15.36 -5.16 -12.76
N PHE A 101 15.15 -5.24 -11.44
CA PHE A 101 16.10 -4.76 -10.45
C PHE A 101 16.70 -5.91 -9.65
N GLN A 102 17.91 -5.68 -9.16
CA GLN A 102 18.55 -6.46 -8.12
C GLN A 102 18.68 -5.55 -6.89
N PRO A 103 17.71 -5.59 -5.96
CA PRO A 103 17.76 -4.77 -4.76
C PRO A 103 18.99 -5.08 -3.93
N VAL A 104 19.65 -4.05 -3.40
CA VAL A 104 20.70 -4.18 -2.38
C VAL A 104 20.19 -3.61 -1.05
N GLU A 105 20.44 -4.35 0.03
CA GLU A 105 19.97 -3.98 1.37
C GLU A 105 20.68 -2.71 1.86
N ARG A 106 19.90 -1.68 2.18
CA ARG A 106 20.37 -0.39 2.72
C ARG A 106 19.47 0.17 3.81
N GLU A 107 18.23 -0.31 3.93
CA GLU A 107 17.31 0.08 5.01
C GLU A 107 17.87 -0.41 6.35
N ASN A 108 18.35 -1.65 6.40
CA ASN A 108 18.95 -2.24 7.60
C ASN A 108 20.45 -2.56 7.45
N LEU A 109 21.21 -1.60 6.94
CA LEU A 109 22.65 -1.78 6.67
C LEU A 109 23.46 -2.09 7.94
N GLN A 110 23.06 -1.54 9.09
CA GLN A 110 23.82 -1.69 10.34
C GLN A 110 23.83 -3.15 10.84
N ASP A 111 22.69 -3.84 10.76
CA ASP A 111 22.61 -5.25 11.14
C ASP A 111 23.45 -6.12 10.21
N LEU A 112 23.39 -5.84 8.90
CA LEU A 112 24.22 -6.50 7.90
C LEU A 112 25.72 -6.30 8.15
N LEU A 113 26.14 -5.08 8.49
CA LEU A 113 27.53 -4.78 8.84
C LEU A 113 27.95 -5.46 10.15
N THR A 114 27.04 -5.59 11.11
CA THR A 114 27.28 -6.28 12.38
C THR A 114 27.50 -7.77 12.14
N GLU A 115 26.63 -8.41 11.35
CA GLU A 115 26.78 -9.83 10.97
C GLU A 115 28.10 -10.08 10.22
N ARG A 116 28.48 -9.19 9.31
CA ARG A 116 29.75 -9.31 8.60
C ARG A 116 30.97 -9.12 9.50
N LYS A 117 30.87 -8.30 10.56
CA LYS A 117 31.93 -8.19 11.57
C LYS A 117 32.07 -9.48 12.36
N ILE A 118 30.95 -10.10 12.75
CA ILE A 118 30.94 -11.40 13.44
C ILE A 118 31.63 -12.46 12.57
N MET A 119 31.24 -12.57 11.31
CA MET A 119 31.83 -13.54 10.38
C MET A 119 33.35 -13.32 10.19
N ARG A 120 33.83 -12.07 10.09
CA ARG A 120 35.28 -11.79 10.04
C ARG A 120 36.03 -12.15 11.32
N ALA A 121 35.38 -12.05 12.49
CA ALA A 121 35.99 -12.46 13.75
C ALA A 121 36.09 -13.99 13.87
N LEU A 122 35.20 -14.73 13.20
CA LEU A 122 35.24 -16.19 13.13
C LEU A 122 36.28 -16.72 12.13
N GLU A 123 36.69 -15.92 11.14
CA GLU A 123 37.81 -16.23 10.24
C GLU A 123 39.15 -16.23 11.03
N THR A 124 39.46 -17.35 11.68
CA THR A 124 40.73 -17.54 12.42
C THR A 124 41.82 -18.05 11.47
N PRO A 125 43.10 -17.60 11.57
CA PRO A 125 44.16 -18.01 10.66
C PRO A 125 44.51 -19.52 10.66
N ASP A 126 44.19 -20.24 11.74
CA ASP A 126 44.64 -21.62 11.97
C ASP A 126 43.69 -22.71 11.46
N ASP A 127 42.47 -22.36 11.03
CA ASP A 127 41.46 -23.34 10.61
C ASP A 127 41.55 -23.68 9.11
N LYS A 128 42.70 -24.23 8.69
CA LYS A 128 42.92 -24.72 7.31
C LYS A 128 41.98 -25.86 6.88
N LYS A 129 41.18 -26.41 7.79
CA LYS A 129 40.23 -27.51 7.53
C LYS A 129 38.79 -27.04 7.29
N ASN A 130 38.43 -25.82 7.72
CA ASN A 130 37.11 -25.25 7.50
C ASN A 130 37.29 -23.89 6.84
N ALA A 131 37.47 -23.87 5.51
CA ALA A 131 37.52 -22.63 4.75
C ALA A 131 36.16 -21.93 4.85
N ILE A 132 36.01 -21.04 5.82
CA ILE A 132 34.89 -20.10 5.87
C ILE A 132 34.96 -19.31 4.54
N PRO A 133 33.86 -19.24 3.76
CA PRO A 133 33.87 -18.50 2.51
C PRO A 133 34.28 -17.05 2.75
N GLN A 134 35.36 -16.63 2.10
CA GLN A 134 35.88 -15.26 2.22
C GLN A 134 34.75 -14.26 1.95
N ILE A 135 34.50 -13.36 2.90
CA ILE A 135 33.43 -12.38 2.76
C ILE A 135 33.79 -11.33 1.69
N GLY A 136 33.19 -11.46 0.50
CA GLY A 136 33.33 -10.49 -0.60
C GLY A 136 32.74 -9.11 -0.29
N ALA A 137 33.14 -8.08 -1.05
CA ALA A 137 32.65 -6.70 -0.88
C ALA A 137 31.11 -6.60 -1.06
N LEU A 138 30.50 -5.58 -0.44
CA LEU A 138 29.08 -5.30 -0.65
C LEU A 138 28.84 -4.88 -2.10
N ALA A 139 27.79 -5.42 -2.72
CA ALA A 139 27.43 -5.02 -4.07
C ALA A 139 27.09 -3.51 -4.11
N PRO A 140 27.70 -2.74 -5.03
CA PRO A 140 27.34 -1.35 -5.23
C PRO A 140 25.98 -1.25 -5.94
N ALA A 141 25.20 -0.23 -5.60
CA ALA A 141 24.01 0.13 -6.37
C ALA A 141 24.42 1.09 -7.49
N ASN A 142 23.78 1.00 -8.65
CA ASN A 142 23.96 1.95 -9.75
C ASN A 142 22.99 3.13 -9.62
N ILE A 143 21.83 2.88 -9.01
CA ILE A 143 20.80 3.88 -8.76
C ILE A 143 20.26 3.74 -7.34
N VAL A 144 19.69 4.81 -6.81
CA VAL A 144 18.83 4.78 -5.62
C VAL A 144 17.40 5.01 -6.08
N LEU A 145 16.50 4.14 -5.65
CA LEU A 145 15.06 4.39 -5.75
C LEU A 145 14.60 5.02 -4.44
N GLU A 146 14.02 6.20 -4.55
CA GLU A 146 13.53 6.98 -3.41
C GLU A 146 12.11 7.46 -3.65
N GLY A 147 11.42 7.76 -2.56
CA GLY A 147 10.07 8.29 -2.63
C GLY A 147 9.33 8.03 -1.33
N GLY A 148 8.02 8.01 -1.44
CA GLY A 148 7.16 7.75 -0.30
C GLY A 148 5.69 7.86 -0.68
N ILE A 149 4.87 7.62 0.32
CA ILE A 149 3.43 7.84 0.22
C ILE A 149 3.20 9.29 0.56
N VAL A 150 2.94 10.11 -0.45
CA VAL A 150 2.98 11.58 -0.36
C VAL A 150 1.61 12.19 -0.13
N GLY A 151 0.53 11.46 -0.42
CA GLY A 151 -0.84 11.91 -0.16
C GLY A 151 -1.72 10.76 0.32
N TYR A 152 -2.57 11.06 1.30
CA TYR A 152 -3.73 10.25 1.63
C TYR A 152 -4.91 11.18 1.85
N ASP A 153 -5.85 11.15 0.94
CA ASP A 153 -7.04 11.99 0.97
C ASP A 153 -8.24 11.11 1.31
N SER A 154 -8.95 11.46 2.39
CA SER A 154 -10.10 10.70 2.87
C SER A 154 -11.41 11.39 2.53
N ASN A 155 -12.48 10.62 2.30
CA ASN A 155 -13.83 11.13 2.05
C ASN A 155 -13.93 12.09 0.85
N ILE A 156 -13.12 11.90 -0.19
CA ILE A 156 -13.08 12.77 -1.38
C ILE A 156 -14.42 12.79 -2.10
N ARG A 157 -15.14 11.66 -2.05
CA ARG A 157 -16.53 11.58 -2.49
C ARG A 157 -17.34 10.80 -1.47
N THR A 158 -18.45 11.39 -1.03
CA THR A 158 -19.46 10.76 -0.18
C THR A 158 -20.83 10.99 -0.82
N GLY A 159 -21.71 10.01 -0.75
CA GLY A 159 -23.08 10.16 -1.24
C GLY A 159 -24.00 9.04 -0.77
N GLY A 160 -25.27 9.37 -0.58
CA GLY A 160 -26.34 8.47 -0.09
C GLY A 160 -27.53 8.33 -1.04
N ALA A 161 -27.64 9.20 -2.06
CA ALA A 161 -28.68 9.12 -3.08
C ALA A 161 -28.20 9.83 -4.35
N GLY A 162 -28.14 9.10 -5.48
CA GLY A 162 -28.01 9.70 -6.81
C GLY A 162 -26.66 9.52 -7.50
N VAL A 163 -26.35 8.29 -7.95
CA VAL A 163 -25.58 8.07 -9.19
C VAL A 163 -26.10 6.78 -9.85
N ALA A 164 -26.91 6.94 -10.90
CA ALA A 164 -27.47 5.82 -11.68
C ALA A 164 -26.40 4.98 -12.43
N TYR A 165 -25.15 5.45 -12.48
CA TYR A 165 -24.06 4.80 -13.22
C TYR A 165 -23.42 3.60 -12.50
N LEU A 166 -23.70 3.40 -11.21
CA LEU A 166 -23.18 2.26 -10.41
C LEU A 166 -24.28 1.29 -9.93
N GLY A 167 -25.54 1.48 -10.34
CA GLY A 167 -26.66 0.62 -9.90
C GLY A 167 -27.06 0.78 -8.43
N ILE A 168 -26.75 1.93 -7.82
CA ILE A 168 -26.88 2.20 -6.37
C ILE A 168 -28.27 2.78 -6.04
N SER A 169 -28.99 2.15 -5.09
CA SER A 169 -30.31 2.59 -4.57
C SER A 169 -30.17 3.65 -3.45
N ALA A 170 -31.28 4.33 -3.12
CA ALA A 170 -31.37 5.44 -2.16
C ALA A 170 -31.00 5.14 -0.68
N SER A 171 -30.47 3.96 -0.37
CA SER A 171 -30.09 3.53 0.99
C SER A 171 -28.62 3.10 1.14
N GLN A 172 -27.77 3.40 0.15
CA GLN A 172 -26.36 3.00 0.17
C GLN A 172 -25.48 4.21 0.43
N GLN A 173 -24.58 4.09 1.41
CA GLN A 173 -23.54 5.09 1.67
C GLN A 173 -22.24 4.62 1.00
N TYR A 174 -21.60 5.49 0.23
CA TYR A 174 -20.28 5.21 -0.30
C TYR A 174 -19.27 6.25 0.18
N ARG A 175 -18.04 5.80 0.40
CA ARG A 175 -16.88 6.62 0.75
C ARG A 175 -15.74 6.27 -0.19
N VAL A 176 -15.09 7.32 -0.69
CA VAL A 176 -13.92 7.22 -1.56
C VAL A 176 -12.73 7.88 -0.89
N ASP A 177 -11.67 7.11 -0.69
CA ASP A 177 -10.36 7.60 -0.25
C ASP A 177 -9.37 7.49 -1.41
N GLN A 178 -8.26 8.23 -1.40
CA GLN A 178 -7.17 8.11 -2.37
C GLN A 178 -5.83 8.07 -1.67
N VAL A 179 -4.92 7.28 -2.23
CA VAL A 179 -3.51 7.25 -1.83
C VAL A 179 -2.64 7.61 -3.02
N THR A 180 -1.69 8.52 -2.80
CA THR A 180 -0.76 8.99 -3.82
C THR A 180 0.67 8.64 -3.42
N VAL A 181 1.39 8.02 -4.36
CA VAL A 181 2.74 7.52 -4.19
C VAL A 181 3.65 8.20 -5.20
N ASN A 182 4.75 8.77 -4.71
CA ASN A 182 5.82 9.29 -5.56
C ASN A 182 7.02 8.33 -5.53
N LEU A 183 7.61 8.08 -6.69
CA LEU A 183 8.81 7.27 -6.85
C LEU A 183 9.74 7.92 -7.87
N ARG A 184 11.03 8.00 -7.54
CA ARG A 184 12.07 8.53 -8.42
C ARG A 184 13.32 7.66 -8.43
N ALA A 185 14.02 7.65 -9.56
CA ALA A 185 15.32 7.01 -9.72
C ALA A 185 16.43 8.05 -9.77
N VAL A 186 17.45 7.89 -8.92
CA VAL A 186 18.59 8.81 -8.81
C VAL A 186 19.87 8.09 -9.18
N ASP A 187 20.66 8.67 -10.08
CA ASP A 187 22.01 8.15 -10.41
C ASP A 187 23.00 8.50 -9.30
N ILE A 188 23.62 7.48 -8.71
CA ILE A 188 24.56 7.68 -7.59
C ILE A 188 25.86 8.41 -7.99
N ARG A 189 26.20 8.43 -9.28
CA ARG A 189 27.48 8.98 -9.76
C ARG A 189 27.47 10.50 -9.80
N ASN A 190 26.31 11.10 -10.07
CA ASN A 190 26.17 12.54 -10.28
C ASN A 190 24.96 13.16 -9.54
N GLY A 191 24.13 12.37 -8.87
CA GLY A 191 22.96 12.84 -8.13
C GLY A 191 21.79 13.27 -9.01
N THR A 192 21.82 12.99 -10.31
CA THR A 192 20.74 13.38 -11.22
C THR A 192 19.51 12.49 -11.04
N ILE A 193 18.33 13.10 -11.09
CA ILE A 193 17.06 12.38 -11.12
C ILE A 193 16.82 11.93 -12.56
N LEU A 194 16.90 10.63 -12.81
CA LEU A 194 16.75 10.03 -14.14
C LEU A 194 15.28 10.01 -14.56
N ASN A 195 14.42 9.59 -13.63
CA ASN A 195 13.00 9.40 -13.84
C ASN A 195 12.26 9.72 -12.53
N SER A 196 11.04 10.26 -12.65
CA SER A 196 10.17 10.59 -11.52
C SER A 196 8.72 10.38 -11.94
N VAL A 197 7.99 9.58 -11.17
CA VAL A 197 6.59 9.24 -11.42
C VAL A 197 5.77 9.43 -10.15
N SER A 198 4.51 9.76 -10.36
CA SER A 198 3.50 9.82 -9.29
C SER A 198 2.32 8.97 -9.72
N THR A 199 1.82 8.14 -8.81
CA THR A 199 0.64 7.31 -9.06
C THR A 199 -0.37 7.49 -7.94
N THR A 200 -1.65 7.47 -8.29
CA THR A 200 -2.74 7.62 -7.34
C THR A 200 -3.70 6.44 -7.47
N LYS A 201 -3.94 5.72 -6.37
CA LYS A 201 -4.95 4.66 -6.29
C LYS A 201 -6.14 5.16 -5.48
N THR A 202 -7.32 5.03 -6.09
CA THR A 202 -8.61 5.27 -5.41
C THR A 202 -9.02 4.02 -4.63
N ILE A 203 -9.48 4.21 -3.40
CA ILE A 203 -9.89 3.16 -2.45
C ILE A 203 -11.40 3.28 -2.25
N TYR A 204 -12.13 2.21 -2.55
CA TYR A 204 -13.58 2.18 -2.44
C TYR A 204 -14.04 1.53 -1.13
N SER A 205 -14.96 2.20 -0.45
CA SER A 205 -15.70 1.69 0.71
C SER A 205 -17.20 1.89 0.46
N ILE A 206 -17.95 0.80 0.47
CA ILE A 206 -19.39 0.79 0.18
C ILE A 206 -20.11 0.12 1.34
N GLN A 207 -21.06 0.84 1.93
CA GLN A 207 -21.99 0.31 2.92
C GLN A 207 -23.39 0.27 2.33
N VAL A 208 -23.97 -0.94 2.31
CA VAL A 208 -25.34 -1.18 1.86
C VAL A 208 -26.19 -1.46 3.08
N ASP A 209 -27.05 -0.51 3.44
CA ASP A 209 -28.01 -0.69 4.53
C ASP A 209 -29.39 -1.05 3.95
N THR A 210 -29.96 -2.16 4.41
CA THR A 210 -31.36 -2.55 4.14
C THR A 210 -32.16 -2.45 5.43
N GLY A 211 -32.71 -1.26 5.71
CA GLY A 211 -33.60 -1.02 6.85
C GLY A 211 -35.07 -1.07 6.43
N VAL A 212 -35.87 -1.94 7.04
CA VAL A 212 -37.35 -1.91 6.92
C VAL A 212 -37.90 -1.17 8.14
N TYR A 213 -38.30 0.09 7.97
CA TYR A 213 -38.94 0.87 9.03
C TYR A 213 -40.46 0.65 9.01
N ARG A 214 -41.00 -0.10 9.97
CA ARG A 214 -42.46 -0.20 10.16
C ARG A 214 -42.90 0.78 11.25
N PHE A 215 -43.43 1.92 10.84
CA PHE A 215 -44.08 2.86 11.76
C PHE A 215 -45.43 2.28 12.20
N ILE A 216 -45.49 1.74 13.41
CA ILE A 216 -46.75 1.49 14.12
C ILE A 216 -46.71 2.37 15.37
N GLY A 217 -47.74 3.19 15.54
CA GLY A 217 -47.76 4.30 16.51
C GLY A 217 -47.45 3.90 17.94
N PHE A 218 -46.74 4.79 18.64
CA PHE A 218 -46.63 4.88 20.10
C PHE A 218 -46.70 3.53 20.87
N LYS A 219 -45.63 2.71 20.81
CA LYS A 219 -44.95 2.24 22.03
C LYS A 219 -43.74 1.32 21.85
N ASP A 220 -43.48 0.70 20.70
CA ASP A 220 -42.31 -0.19 20.59
C ASP A 220 -41.61 -0.05 19.23
N LEU A 221 -40.34 0.37 19.27
CA LEU A 221 -39.44 0.39 18.12
C LEU A 221 -38.72 -0.97 18.06
N LEU A 222 -39.11 -1.84 17.13
CA LEU A 222 -38.32 -3.04 16.79
C LEU A 222 -37.54 -2.74 15.51
N GLN A 223 -36.22 -2.60 15.65
CA GLN A 223 -35.27 -2.32 14.56
C GLN A 223 -34.60 -3.63 14.14
N ALA A 224 -34.75 -4.01 12.88
CA ALA A 224 -33.98 -5.09 12.26
C ALA A 224 -33.17 -4.47 11.12
N GLU A 225 -31.87 -4.27 11.36
CA GLU A 225 -30.93 -3.77 10.36
C GLU A 225 -30.16 -4.95 9.77
N ILE A 226 -30.27 -5.11 8.45
CA ILE A 226 -29.38 -5.98 7.69
C ILE A 226 -28.49 -5.03 6.87
N GLY A 227 -27.22 -4.93 7.24
CA GLY A 227 -26.21 -4.12 6.55
C GLY A 227 -25.05 -4.97 6.07
N MET A 228 -24.54 -4.69 4.86
CA MET A 228 -23.32 -5.32 4.34
C MET A 228 -22.34 -4.22 3.91
N THR A 229 -21.12 -4.27 4.44
CA THR A 229 -20.04 -3.34 4.07
C THR A 229 -18.97 -4.07 3.26
N ARG A 230 -18.55 -3.46 2.14
CA ARG A 230 -17.42 -3.91 1.32
C ARG A 230 -16.35 -2.83 1.31
N ASN A 231 -15.19 -3.14 1.86
CA ASN A 231 -14.04 -2.24 1.93
C ASN A 231 -12.86 -2.85 1.18
N GLU A 232 -12.25 -2.08 0.28
CA GLU A 232 -10.94 -2.44 -0.25
C GLU A 232 -9.89 -2.36 0.87
N PRO A 233 -9.04 -3.40 1.06
CA PRO A 233 -7.99 -3.35 2.05
C PRO A 233 -6.98 -2.26 1.73
N GLN A 234 -6.86 -1.26 2.60
CA GLN A 234 -6.00 -0.09 2.37
C GLN A 234 -4.52 -0.48 2.10
N GLN A 235 -4.00 -1.46 2.82
CA GLN A 235 -2.64 -1.98 2.62
C GLN A 235 -2.44 -2.57 1.21
N LEU A 236 -3.46 -3.22 0.65
CA LEU A 236 -3.42 -3.75 -0.71
C LEU A 236 -3.40 -2.61 -1.73
N CYS A 237 -4.20 -1.55 -1.52
CA CYS A 237 -4.21 -0.38 -2.39
C CYS A 237 -2.88 0.40 -2.37
N VAL A 238 -2.23 0.50 -1.19
CA VAL A 238 -0.89 1.08 -1.07
C VAL A 238 0.13 0.23 -1.84
N ASN A 239 0.09 -1.09 -1.66
CA ASN A 239 0.98 -2.00 -2.40
C ASN A 239 0.76 -1.88 -3.93
N GLU A 240 -0.49 -1.84 -4.38
CA GLU A 240 -0.83 -1.67 -5.80
C GLU A 240 -0.33 -0.32 -6.35
N ALA A 241 -0.43 0.77 -5.58
CA ALA A 241 0.11 2.07 -5.97
C ALA A 241 1.64 2.05 -6.09
N ILE A 242 2.34 1.41 -5.15
CA ILE A 242 3.81 1.24 -5.21
C ILE A 242 4.22 0.39 -6.41
N GLU A 243 3.55 -0.75 -6.63
CA GLU A 243 3.79 -1.61 -7.80
C GLU A 243 3.56 -0.83 -9.10
N SER A 244 2.47 -0.04 -9.16
CA SER A 244 2.13 0.77 -10.33
C SER A 244 3.19 1.82 -10.60
N ALA A 245 3.62 2.56 -9.57
CA ALA A 245 4.70 3.54 -9.67
C ALA A 245 5.97 2.89 -10.23
N LEU A 246 6.33 1.70 -9.77
CA LEU A 246 7.49 0.99 -10.28
C LEU A 246 7.35 0.60 -11.76
N VAL A 247 6.17 0.11 -12.20
CA VAL A 247 5.96 -0.21 -13.61
C VAL A 247 6.04 1.05 -14.48
N HIS A 248 5.36 2.13 -14.09
CA HIS A 248 5.43 3.40 -14.82
C HIS A 248 6.87 3.94 -14.90
N LEU A 249 7.64 3.82 -13.82
CA LEU A 249 9.05 4.19 -13.78
C LEU A 249 9.86 3.35 -14.78
N ILE A 250 9.70 2.02 -14.78
CA ILE A 250 10.36 1.10 -15.74
C ILE A 250 10.05 1.52 -17.17
N VAL A 251 8.78 1.68 -17.50
CA VAL A 251 8.33 2.00 -18.86
C VAL A 251 8.86 3.36 -19.31
N GLN A 252 8.79 4.37 -18.44
CA GLN A 252 9.34 5.70 -18.71
C GLN A 252 10.88 5.65 -18.86
N GLY A 253 11.57 4.82 -18.08
CA GLY A 253 13.02 4.67 -18.18
C GLY A 253 13.46 3.97 -19.47
N VAL A 254 12.65 3.06 -20.02
CA VAL A 254 12.89 2.50 -21.36
C VAL A 254 12.64 3.56 -22.43
N ALA A 255 11.55 4.32 -22.32
CA ALA A 255 11.21 5.41 -23.24
C ALA A 255 12.32 6.48 -23.29
N ASN A 256 12.86 6.86 -22.13
CA ASN A 256 13.91 7.87 -21.98
C ASN A 256 15.33 7.31 -22.20
N GLN A 257 15.45 6.01 -22.55
CA GLN A 257 16.73 5.33 -22.74
C GLN A 257 17.64 5.32 -21.49
N THR A 258 17.05 5.47 -20.30
CA THR A 258 17.73 5.30 -19.01
C THR A 258 18.18 3.85 -18.81
N TRP A 259 17.38 2.89 -19.29
CA TRP A 259 17.70 1.48 -19.33
C TRP A 259 17.11 0.81 -20.57
N ALA A 260 17.60 -0.39 -20.89
CA ALA A 260 17.29 -1.06 -22.15
C ALA A 260 16.64 -2.43 -21.93
N LEU A 261 15.72 -2.77 -22.83
CA LEU A 261 15.14 -4.11 -22.96
C LEU A 261 16.18 -5.11 -23.48
N LYS A 262 15.96 -6.40 -23.17
CA LYS A 262 16.78 -7.50 -23.71
C LYS A 262 16.62 -7.60 -25.23
N ASP A 263 15.39 -7.57 -25.73
CA ASP A 263 15.05 -7.46 -27.14
C ASP A 263 14.22 -6.19 -27.36
N MET A 264 14.60 -5.38 -28.35
CA MET A 264 13.88 -4.14 -28.68
C MET A 264 12.50 -4.40 -29.27
N LYS A 265 12.24 -5.60 -29.80
CA LYS A 265 10.89 -5.99 -30.26
C LYS A 265 9.88 -6.00 -29.12
N ASP A 266 10.34 -6.28 -27.90
CA ASP A 266 9.50 -6.31 -26.70
C ASP A 266 9.00 -4.92 -26.31
N TRP A 267 9.51 -3.85 -26.93
CA TRP A 267 8.96 -2.51 -26.77
C TRP A 267 7.48 -2.47 -27.14
N TYR A 268 7.06 -3.27 -28.12
CA TYR A 268 5.67 -3.35 -28.58
C TYR A 268 4.80 -4.32 -27.76
N ASP A 269 5.30 -4.83 -26.62
CA ASP A 269 4.50 -5.64 -25.70
C ASP A 269 3.23 -4.87 -25.25
N PRO A 270 2.05 -5.52 -25.19
CA PRO A 270 0.80 -4.85 -24.82
C PRO A 270 0.83 -4.19 -23.44
N THR A 271 1.55 -4.77 -22.48
CA THR A 271 1.69 -4.22 -21.13
C THR A 271 2.53 -2.95 -21.17
N MET A 272 3.68 -2.98 -21.84
CA MET A 272 4.56 -1.82 -22.02
C MET A 272 3.82 -0.67 -22.72
N GLN A 273 3.12 -0.96 -23.82
CA GLN A 273 2.39 0.03 -24.60
C GLN A 273 1.23 0.64 -23.81
N ARG A 274 0.52 -0.14 -23.00
CA ARG A 274 -0.54 0.37 -22.14
C ARG A 274 -0.01 1.40 -21.13
N TYR A 275 1.04 1.06 -20.39
CA TYR A 275 1.63 1.97 -19.41
C TYR A 275 2.28 3.20 -20.07
N LEU A 276 2.81 3.06 -21.28
CA LEU A 276 3.32 4.19 -22.06
C LEU A 276 2.18 5.16 -22.44
N GLN A 277 1.05 4.63 -22.91
CA GLN A 277 -0.13 5.43 -23.23
C GLN A 277 -0.69 6.13 -21.97
N GLU A 278 -0.72 5.44 -20.83
CA GLU A 278 -1.13 6.05 -19.55
C GLU A 278 -0.19 7.20 -19.15
N ASN A 279 1.14 7.03 -19.30
CA ASN A 279 2.12 8.09 -19.06
C ASN A 279 1.93 9.30 -19.99
N GLN A 280 1.67 9.06 -21.28
CA GLN A 280 1.44 10.12 -22.27
C GLN A 280 0.11 10.84 -22.04
N GLY A 281 -0.94 10.09 -21.69
CA GLY A 281 -2.25 10.65 -21.35
C GLY A 281 -2.19 11.58 -20.15
N TYR A 282 -1.39 11.24 -19.14
CA TYR A 282 -1.12 12.14 -18.00
C TYR A 282 -0.47 13.45 -18.45
N ALA A 283 0.54 13.40 -19.32
CA ALA A 283 1.18 14.59 -19.87
C ALA A 283 0.18 15.46 -20.67
N ALA A 284 -0.69 14.85 -21.48
CA ALA A 284 -1.72 15.56 -22.22
C ALA A 284 -2.74 16.24 -21.28
N THR A 285 -3.19 15.55 -20.21
CA THR A 285 -4.07 16.19 -19.22
C THR A 285 -3.43 17.37 -18.49
N MET A 286 -2.09 17.40 -18.34
CA MET A 286 -1.41 18.59 -17.79
C MET A 286 -1.48 19.78 -18.76
N GLU A 287 -1.38 19.53 -20.06
CA GLU A 287 -1.53 20.56 -21.09
C GLU A 287 -2.96 21.11 -21.11
N ASP A 288 -3.97 20.26 -20.92
CA ASP A 288 -5.38 20.70 -20.89
C ASP A 288 -5.74 21.54 -19.64
N VAL A 289 -5.05 21.34 -18.51
CA VAL A 289 -5.25 22.15 -17.29
C VAL A 289 -4.71 23.58 -17.45
N ASN A 290 -3.91 23.84 -18.50
CA ASN A 290 -3.40 25.15 -18.84
C ASN A 290 -3.77 25.50 -20.30
N PRO A 291 -4.92 26.18 -20.57
CA PRO A 291 -5.19 26.68 -21.93
C PRO A 291 -3.98 27.48 -22.42
N PRO A 292 -3.70 27.53 -23.74
CA PRO A 292 -2.43 28.05 -24.25
C PRO A 292 -2.10 29.41 -23.64
N TYR A 293 -1.17 29.40 -22.69
CA TYR A 293 -0.60 30.61 -22.13
C TYR A 293 0.17 31.23 -23.29
N SER A 294 -0.34 32.34 -23.82
CA SER A 294 0.38 33.20 -24.75
C SER A 294 1.12 34.24 -23.92
N PRO A 295 2.33 33.94 -23.40
CA PRO A 295 3.10 34.96 -22.70
C PRO A 295 3.25 36.15 -23.63
N VAL A 296 2.86 37.33 -23.15
CA VAL A 296 3.29 38.57 -23.82
C VAL A 296 4.80 38.50 -23.86
N LYS A 297 5.37 38.50 -25.06
CA LYS A 297 6.82 38.51 -25.26
C LYS A 297 7.32 39.81 -24.64
N ILE A 298 7.89 39.73 -23.44
CA ILE A 298 8.54 40.88 -22.80
C ILE A 298 9.89 41.00 -23.47
N ASP A 299 9.98 41.88 -24.46
CA ASP A 299 11.27 42.22 -25.04
C ASP A 299 12.16 42.79 -23.92
N PRO A 300 13.43 42.35 -23.81
CA PRO A 300 14.34 42.90 -22.82
C PRO A 300 14.41 44.42 -23.01
N PRO A 301 14.44 45.21 -21.91
CA PRO A 301 14.53 46.65 -22.03
C PRO A 301 15.73 46.96 -22.92
N LYS A 302 15.49 47.69 -24.02
CA LYS A 302 16.58 48.25 -24.82
C LYS A 302 17.42 49.06 -23.84
N THR A 303 18.64 48.58 -23.63
CA THR A 303 19.74 49.23 -22.91
C THR A 303 19.44 50.68 -22.54
N MET A 304 19.29 50.98 -21.25
CA MET A 304 19.43 52.36 -20.80
C MET A 304 20.84 52.82 -21.20
N GLY A 305 20.90 53.66 -22.22
CA GLY A 305 22.00 54.60 -22.50
C GLY A 305 23.41 54.03 -22.59
N SER A 306 23.92 54.02 -23.82
CA SER A 306 25.27 54.54 -24.13
C SER A 306 25.63 55.79 -23.33
#